data_AF-A0AB73TML4-F1
#
_entry.id   AF-A0AB73TML4-F1
#
_cell.length_a   1.000
_cell.length_b   1.000
_cell.length_c   1.000
_cell.angle_alpha   90.00
_cell.angle_beta   90.00
_cell.angle_gamma   90.00
#
_symmetry.space_group_name_H-M   'P 1'
#
loop_
_entity.id
_entity.type
_entity.pdbx_description
1 polymer ?
#
loop_
_entity_poly.entity_id
_entity_poly.type
_entity_poly.pdbx_seq_one_letter_code
_entity_poly.pdbx_strand_id
1 'polypeptide(L)'
;MTEKKMSLIDRCKQMDIVDFARNNGLAVVNKGRDYRLEDHDSFVFDRKKQRFYWNSQGIGGDIIELTQLFFIDDSIQNPKQRFKAALDYILKDESKVERVENLHFETQEYKHHPMDYQPLTEKGRTYLKEQRKFPEWLIEYGDQQGLILEMKPRSERKNYIVKDDRLDYAIVFPWKDRHTDQVLGATYQGTIIDYERFGDRGTYKHIDINPTPNHGFNVLLGSPKNLKFFESPIDLLSYVALNRETVKDTWLISMDGLKDAVVGHYVREAVTELAPKEEFPESIEICVDNDRAGHIFWDKVHRLGVSNPFTGKAVYFEPDLPNDWQVPRKYQTIYEEVGKEMNVAPEAIMAIHKIENNLTENNQIVSFGEIHGVFAKKLAPKEKVQTIDVKEKCIEAAQQLKSCEKSDGTYDFDRFYRGKGKINEEIQISLKAKHYFEGYKNHDHEFVSEVKKDWNDQWKHEIQQQEIRKQKRAMLFQQSRQQER
;
A
#
# COMPACT_ATOMS: atom_id res chain seq x y z
N MET A 1 -1.27 53.61 -1.09
CA MET A 1 -1.71 52.20 -1.11
C MET A 1 -2.58 52.01 0.11
N THR A 2 -3.89 51.81 -0.10
CA THR A 2 -4.86 51.57 0.96
C THR A 2 -4.58 50.19 1.55
N GLU A 3 -4.23 50.12 2.83
CA GLU A 3 -4.22 48.86 3.59
C GLU A 3 -5.61 48.23 3.46
N LYS A 4 -5.69 47.08 2.81
CA LYS A 4 -6.91 46.29 2.77
C LYS A 4 -7.20 45.86 4.21
N LYS A 5 -8.16 46.52 4.87
CA LYS A 5 -8.66 46.08 6.18
C LYS A 5 -9.06 44.61 6.07
N MET A 6 -8.33 43.76 6.79
CA MET A 6 -8.58 42.33 6.87
C MET A 6 -9.99 42.08 7.38
N SER A 7 -10.74 41.16 6.75
CA SER A 7 -12.13 40.90 7.16
C SER A 7 -12.15 40.20 8.53
N LEU A 8 -13.27 40.31 9.25
CA LEU A 8 -13.45 39.63 10.55
C LEU A 8 -13.31 38.10 10.41
N ILE A 9 -13.72 37.55 9.26
CA ILE A 9 -13.59 36.12 8.95
C ILE A 9 -12.12 35.75 8.80
N ASP A 10 -11.34 36.54 8.06
CA ASP A 10 -9.92 36.27 7.86
C ASP A 10 -9.13 36.34 9.17
N ARG A 11 -9.50 37.27 10.05
CA ARG A 11 -8.93 37.36 11.42
C ARG A 11 -9.20 36.10 12.23
N CYS A 12 -10.43 35.60 12.22
CA CYS A 12 -10.77 34.36 12.93
C CYS A 12 -9.96 33.17 12.38
N LYS A 13 -9.82 33.07 11.05
CA LYS A 13 -9.11 31.97 10.38
C LYS A 13 -7.58 32.01 10.52
N GLN A 14 -7.01 33.09 11.06
CA GLN A 14 -5.58 33.16 11.38
C GLN A 14 -5.22 32.53 12.72
N MET A 15 -6.19 32.30 13.61
CA MET A 15 -5.94 31.63 14.88
C MET A 15 -5.69 30.14 14.67
N ASP A 16 -4.75 29.60 15.45
CA ASP A 16 -4.46 28.18 15.43
C ASP A 16 -5.62 27.39 16.06
N ILE A 17 -6.24 26.51 15.28
CA ILE A 17 -7.42 25.75 15.67
C ILE A 17 -7.17 24.82 16.87
N VAL A 18 -5.95 24.31 17.02
CA VAL A 18 -5.57 23.43 18.13
C VAL A 18 -5.38 24.24 19.40
N ASP A 19 -4.65 25.35 19.32
CA ASP A 19 -4.44 26.24 20.45
C ASP A 19 -5.78 26.87 20.91
N PHE A 20 -6.63 27.29 19.97
CA PHE A 20 -7.97 27.80 20.25
C PHE A 20 -8.83 26.78 21.01
N ALA A 21 -8.91 25.54 20.50
CA ALA A 21 -9.67 24.47 21.12
C ALA A 21 -9.22 24.22 22.58
N ARG A 22 -7.92 24.12 22.80
CA ARG A 22 -7.34 23.88 24.13
C ARG A 22 -7.60 25.02 25.10
N ASN A 23 -7.36 26.26 24.67
CA ASN A 23 -7.53 27.44 25.52
C ASN A 23 -9.00 27.68 25.87
N ASN A 24 -9.92 27.15 25.06
CA ASN A 24 -11.36 27.16 25.32
C ASN A 24 -11.86 25.90 26.04
N GLY A 25 -10.95 25.12 26.65
CA GLY A 25 -11.31 24.05 27.57
C GLY A 25 -11.62 22.70 26.92
N LEU A 26 -11.35 22.53 25.62
CA LEU A 26 -11.41 21.22 25.00
C LEU A 26 -10.16 20.41 25.38
N ALA A 27 -10.36 19.17 25.82
CA ALA A 27 -9.29 18.23 26.15
C ALA A 27 -8.60 17.73 24.88
N VAL A 28 -7.74 18.57 24.29
CA VAL A 28 -6.98 18.21 23.09
C VAL A 28 -5.74 17.41 23.49
N VAL A 29 -5.68 16.16 23.07
CA VAL A 29 -4.54 15.25 23.21
C VAL A 29 -3.86 15.07 21.85
N ASN A 30 -2.61 14.62 21.79
CA ASN A 30 -2.01 14.17 20.54
C ASN A 30 -1.86 12.65 20.60
N LYS A 31 -2.22 11.98 19.51
CA LYS A 31 -2.20 10.52 19.40
C LYS A 31 -1.52 10.17 18.08
N GLY A 32 -0.25 9.74 18.17
CA GLY A 32 0.60 9.54 17.02
C GLY A 32 1.08 10.88 16.42
N ARG A 33 0.64 11.19 15.19
CA ARG A 33 0.98 12.45 14.49
C ARG A 33 -0.14 13.50 14.53
N ASP A 34 -1.31 13.14 15.06
CA ASP A 34 -2.53 13.93 14.96
C ASP A 34 -3.02 14.40 16.32
N TYR A 35 -3.48 15.64 16.39
CA TYR A 35 -4.20 16.17 17.55
C TYR A 35 -5.64 15.63 17.55
N ARG A 36 -6.19 15.30 18.71
CA ARG A 36 -7.52 14.71 18.88
C ARG A 36 -8.19 15.22 20.14
N LEU A 37 -9.51 15.07 20.25
CA LEU A 37 -10.21 15.28 21.52
C LEU A 37 -10.18 13.99 22.35
N GLU A 38 -9.82 14.08 23.62
CA GLU A 38 -9.76 12.94 24.55
C GLU A 38 -11.11 12.24 24.66
N ASP A 39 -12.19 13.01 24.75
CA ASP A 39 -13.56 12.49 24.86
C ASP A 39 -14.11 11.93 23.53
N HIS A 40 -13.41 12.16 22.41
CA HIS A 40 -13.87 11.81 21.07
C HIS A 40 -12.73 11.23 20.21
N ASP A 41 -12.47 9.93 20.32
CA ASP A 41 -11.37 9.23 19.61
C ASP A 41 -11.34 9.40 18.07
N SER A 42 -12.50 9.68 17.47
CA SER A 42 -12.64 9.92 16.02
C SER A 42 -12.52 11.38 15.60
N PHE A 43 -12.41 12.30 16.57
CA PHE A 43 -12.25 13.72 16.37
C PHE A 43 -10.76 14.07 16.25
N VAL A 44 -10.36 14.60 15.11
CA VAL A 44 -8.97 14.84 14.74
C VAL A 44 -8.80 16.28 14.26
N PHE A 45 -7.74 16.96 14.69
CA PHE A 45 -7.33 18.25 14.14
C PHE A 45 -6.11 18.09 13.21
N ASP A 46 -6.22 18.69 12.04
CA ASP A 46 -5.12 18.91 11.11
C ASP A 46 -4.62 20.35 11.31
N ARG A 47 -3.61 20.51 12.19
CA ARG A 47 -3.00 21.81 12.52
C ARG A 47 -2.32 22.45 11.31
N LYS A 48 -1.87 21.68 10.31
CA LYS A 48 -1.27 22.25 9.09
C LYS A 48 -2.34 22.88 8.20
N LYS A 49 -3.49 22.23 8.07
CA LYS A 49 -4.62 22.74 7.28
C LYS A 49 -5.53 23.67 8.05
N GLN A 50 -5.36 23.80 9.36
CA GLN A 50 -6.23 24.56 10.26
C GLN A 50 -7.69 24.08 10.19
N ARG A 51 -7.88 22.76 10.27
CA ARG A 51 -9.19 22.09 10.17
C ARG A 51 -9.35 20.99 11.20
N PHE A 52 -10.60 20.62 11.49
CA PHE A 52 -10.94 19.42 12.25
C PHE A 52 -11.82 18.45 11.43
N TYR A 53 -11.81 17.20 11.85
CA TYR A 53 -12.61 16.11 11.29
C TYR A 53 -13.14 15.22 12.42
N TRP A 54 -14.46 15.10 12.52
CA TRP A 54 -15.14 14.16 13.39
C TRP A 54 -15.63 12.97 12.56
N ASN A 55 -14.76 11.98 12.39
CA ASN A 55 -14.95 10.91 11.40
C ASN A 55 -16.18 10.04 11.69
N SER A 56 -16.53 9.81 12.96
CA SER A 56 -17.74 9.02 13.31
C SER A 56 -19.05 9.74 13.00
N GLN A 57 -19.03 11.07 12.85
CA GLN A 57 -20.22 11.89 12.58
C GLN A 57 -20.25 12.44 11.14
N GLY A 58 -19.16 12.27 10.38
CA GLY A 58 -19.04 12.85 9.04
C GLY A 58 -18.97 14.38 9.04
N ILE A 59 -18.62 15.01 10.17
CA ILE A 59 -18.58 16.47 10.34
C ILE A 59 -17.12 16.92 10.25
N GLY A 60 -16.87 18.08 9.64
CA GLY A 60 -15.53 18.69 9.63
C GLY A 60 -15.58 20.12 9.14
N GLY A 61 -14.60 20.91 9.53
CA GLY A 61 -14.64 22.35 9.31
C GLY A 61 -13.37 23.06 9.74
N ASP A 62 -13.38 24.37 9.63
CA ASP A 62 -12.39 25.28 10.20
C ASP A 62 -12.79 25.71 11.63
N ILE A 63 -12.04 26.66 12.19
CA ILE A 63 -12.23 27.17 13.55
C ILE A 63 -13.64 27.74 13.79
N ILE A 64 -14.32 28.27 12.76
CA ILE A 64 -15.67 28.82 12.88
C ILE A 64 -16.67 27.68 13.06
N GLU A 65 -16.59 26.65 12.21
CA GLU A 65 -17.45 25.47 12.35
C GLU A 65 -17.17 24.72 13.66
N LEU A 66 -15.92 24.67 14.11
CA LEU A 66 -15.55 24.10 15.40
C LEU A 66 -16.25 24.86 16.54
N THR A 67 -16.24 26.19 16.46
CA THR A 67 -16.84 27.04 17.49
C THR A 67 -18.35 26.88 17.52
N GLN A 68 -18.98 26.82 16.35
CA GLN A 68 -20.42 26.54 16.23
C GLN A 68 -20.82 25.18 16.81
N LEU A 69 -19.90 24.21 16.78
CA LEU A 69 -20.13 22.85 17.23
C LEU A 69 -20.01 22.69 18.76
N PHE A 70 -19.04 23.35 19.39
CA PHE A 70 -18.76 23.16 20.83
C PHE A 70 -19.13 24.32 21.74
N PHE A 71 -19.23 25.54 21.21
CA PHE A 71 -19.30 26.75 22.04
C PHE A 71 -20.55 27.60 21.79
N ILE A 72 -21.36 27.28 20.78
CA ILE A 72 -22.60 28.01 20.46
C ILE A 72 -23.83 27.18 20.80
N ASP A 73 -24.77 27.81 21.52
CA ASP A 73 -26.03 27.20 21.98
C ASP A 73 -26.89 26.65 20.84
N ASP A 74 -27.31 25.38 20.94
CA ASP A 74 -28.15 24.67 19.97
C ASP A 74 -29.58 25.21 19.86
N SER A 75 -30.06 25.99 20.81
CA SER A 75 -31.34 26.71 20.70
C SER A 75 -31.33 27.78 19.60
N ILE A 76 -30.16 28.28 19.20
CA ILE A 76 -30.02 29.24 18.10
C ILE A 76 -30.09 28.49 16.77
N GLN A 77 -31.28 28.40 16.19
CA GLN A 77 -31.51 27.68 14.94
C GLN A 77 -31.17 28.51 13.68
N ASN A 78 -31.11 29.84 13.79
CA ASN A 78 -30.84 30.71 12.64
C ASN A 78 -29.35 30.65 12.23
N PRO A 79 -29.01 30.22 10.99
CA PRO A 79 -27.62 30.05 10.58
C PRO A 79 -26.79 31.33 10.60
N LYS A 80 -27.39 32.48 10.26
CA LYS A 80 -26.69 33.77 10.26
C LYS A 80 -26.36 34.24 11.68
N GLN A 81 -27.25 33.96 12.63
CA GLN A 81 -27.03 34.29 14.04
C GLN A 81 -25.98 33.38 14.68
N ARG A 82 -26.00 32.07 14.40
CA ARG A 82 -24.93 31.14 14.84
C ARG A 82 -23.57 31.54 14.29
N PHE A 83 -23.50 31.88 13.00
CA PHE A 83 -22.25 32.32 12.36
C PHE A 83 -21.71 33.59 13.00
N LYS A 84 -22.56 34.59 13.25
CA LYS A 84 -22.16 35.81 13.94
C LYS A 84 -21.69 35.52 15.38
N ALA A 85 -22.43 34.70 16.12
CA ALA A 85 -22.08 34.34 17.49
C ALA A 85 -20.72 33.62 17.58
N ALA A 86 -20.42 32.72 16.63
CA ALA A 86 -19.13 32.06 16.55
C ALA A 86 -17.97 33.04 16.29
N LEU A 87 -18.14 33.98 15.36
CA LEU A 87 -17.13 35.03 15.12
C LEU A 87 -16.89 35.89 16.36
N ASP A 88 -17.97 36.33 17.03
CA ASP A 88 -17.87 37.15 18.24
C ASP A 88 -17.19 36.38 19.39
N TYR A 89 -17.45 35.08 19.51
CA TYR A 89 -16.82 34.20 20.50
C TYR A 89 -15.31 34.05 20.25
N ILE A 90 -14.93 33.73 19.01
CA ILE A 90 -13.53 33.57 18.59
C ILE A 90 -12.73 34.86 18.83
N LEU A 91 -13.30 36.02 18.47
CA LEU A 91 -12.63 37.32 18.61
C LEU A 91 -12.50 37.78 20.07
N LYS A 92 -13.36 37.31 20.98
CA LYS A 92 -13.28 37.65 22.40
C LYS A 92 -12.02 37.08 23.08
N ASP A 93 -11.47 36.00 22.52
CA ASP A 93 -10.33 35.28 23.07
C ASP A 93 -9.02 35.50 22.29
N GLU A 94 -9.04 36.37 21.26
CA GLU A 94 -7.91 36.68 20.37
C GLU A 94 -6.64 37.09 21.13
N SER A 95 -6.76 37.66 22.33
CA SER A 95 -5.64 38.10 23.18
C SER A 95 -5.15 37.08 24.20
N LYS A 96 -5.72 35.86 24.24
CA LYS A 96 -5.40 34.82 25.25
C LYS A 96 -4.83 33.53 24.67
N VAL A 97 -4.63 33.45 23.35
CA VAL A 97 -4.11 32.24 22.72
C VAL A 97 -2.59 32.20 22.87
N GLU A 98 -2.10 31.59 23.96
CA GLU A 98 -0.68 31.24 24.06
C GLU A 98 -0.35 30.08 23.13
N ARG A 99 0.66 30.27 22.28
CA ARG A 99 1.13 29.26 21.34
C ARG A 99 2.00 28.24 22.07
N VAL A 100 1.53 27.01 22.19
CA VAL A 100 2.34 25.91 22.75
C VAL A 100 3.18 25.30 21.62
N GLU A 101 4.45 25.70 21.54
CA GLU A 101 5.37 25.24 20.47
C GLU A 101 5.83 23.78 20.66
N ASN A 102 5.94 23.31 21.90
CA ASN A 102 6.49 21.99 22.21
C ASN A 102 5.54 21.17 23.08
N LEU A 103 4.61 20.46 22.45
CA LEU A 103 4.01 19.28 23.08
C LEU A 103 4.96 18.11 22.84
N HIS A 104 5.85 17.86 23.79
CA HIS A 104 6.57 16.59 23.86
C HIS A 104 5.57 15.47 24.19
N PHE A 105 5.63 14.36 23.46
CA PHE A 105 4.93 13.13 23.81
C PHE A 105 5.93 12.03 24.13
N GLU A 106 5.69 11.36 25.25
CA GLU A 106 5.93 9.92 25.34
C GLU A 106 4.82 9.25 24.53
N THR A 107 5.17 8.64 23.40
CA THR A 107 4.21 7.75 22.71
C THR A 107 3.92 6.62 23.69
N GLN A 108 2.66 6.43 24.10
CA GLN A 108 2.32 5.28 24.95
C GLN A 108 2.74 4.01 24.22
N GLU A 109 3.55 3.18 24.90
CA GLU A 109 3.99 1.91 24.35
C GLU A 109 2.79 1.02 24.00
N TYR A 110 2.97 0.18 22.99
CA TYR A 110 1.97 -0.80 22.60
C TYR A 110 1.61 -1.69 23.80
N LYS A 111 0.31 -1.82 24.06
CA LYS A 111 -0.22 -2.72 25.08
C LYS A 111 -0.86 -3.89 24.37
N HIS A 112 -0.32 -5.08 24.56
CA HIS A 112 -0.91 -6.29 23.99
C HIS A 112 -2.20 -6.65 24.74
N HIS A 113 -3.24 -7.05 23.99
CA HIS A 113 -4.56 -7.40 24.53
C HIS A 113 -4.93 -8.88 24.27
N PRO A 114 -4.15 -9.86 24.77
CA PRO A 114 -4.37 -11.29 24.46
C PRO A 114 -5.72 -11.82 24.93
N MET A 115 -6.35 -11.17 25.92
CA MET A 115 -7.67 -11.55 26.42
C MET A 115 -8.79 -11.40 25.39
N ASP A 116 -8.61 -10.55 24.38
CA ASP A 116 -9.57 -10.32 23.30
C ASP A 116 -9.36 -11.28 22.12
N TYR A 117 -8.30 -12.08 22.18
CA TYR A 117 -7.95 -13.08 21.16
C TYR A 117 -8.29 -14.49 21.65
N GLN A 118 -8.44 -15.39 20.70
CA GLN A 118 -8.64 -16.82 20.90
C GLN A 118 -7.93 -17.61 19.78
N PRO A 119 -7.66 -18.92 19.99
CA PRO A 119 -7.25 -19.80 18.91
C PRO A 119 -8.26 -19.79 17.76
N LEU A 120 -7.83 -20.20 16.57
CA LEU A 120 -8.71 -20.26 15.39
C LEU A 120 -9.91 -21.18 15.64
N THR A 121 -11.11 -20.61 15.59
CA THR A 121 -12.39 -21.30 15.58
C THR A 121 -12.72 -21.80 14.16
N GLU A 122 -13.82 -22.54 14.02
CA GLU A 122 -14.32 -22.99 12.71
C GLU A 122 -14.56 -21.81 11.75
N LYS A 123 -14.99 -20.63 12.25
CA LYS A 123 -15.22 -19.45 11.39
C LYS A 123 -13.92 -18.92 10.79
N GLY A 124 -12.91 -18.68 11.63
CA GLY A 124 -11.58 -18.24 11.17
C GLY A 124 -10.94 -19.25 10.21
N ARG A 125 -11.01 -20.55 10.55
CA ARG A 125 -10.50 -21.64 9.68
C ARG A 125 -11.20 -21.69 8.34
N THR A 126 -12.53 -21.62 8.33
CA THR A 126 -13.34 -21.61 7.10
C THR A 126 -13.00 -20.40 6.24
N TYR A 127 -12.86 -19.21 6.83
CA TYR A 127 -12.45 -18.03 6.08
C TYR A 127 -11.07 -18.21 5.41
N LEU A 128 -10.05 -18.65 6.17
CA LEU A 128 -8.70 -18.83 5.63
C LEU A 128 -8.66 -19.92 4.53
N LYS A 129 -9.41 -21.01 4.73
CA LYS A 129 -9.46 -22.14 3.80
C LYS A 129 -10.30 -21.87 2.56
N GLU A 130 -11.49 -21.30 2.71
CA GLU A 130 -12.45 -21.16 1.62
C GLU A 130 -12.32 -19.83 0.89
N GLN A 131 -12.07 -18.74 1.62
CA GLN A 131 -11.98 -17.40 1.03
C GLN A 131 -10.54 -17.08 0.59
N ARG A 132 -9.55 -17.37 1.46
CA ARG A 132 -8.13 -17.13 1.16
C ARG A 132 -7.43 -18.30 0.48
N LYS A 133 -8.09 -19.46 0.41
CA LYS A 133 -7.58 -20.70 -0.20
C LYS A 133 -6.28 -21.21 0.42
N PHE A 134 -6.00 -20.87 1.67
CA PHE A 134 -4.80 -21.37 2.33
C PHE A 134 -4.88 -22.88 2.56
N PRO A 135 -3.78 -23.62 2.32
CA PRO A 135 -3.73 -25.05 2.57
C PRO A 135 -3.73 -25.33 4.07
N GLU A 136 -4.28 -26.49 4.46
CA GLU A 136 -4.46 -26.84 5.89
C GLU A 136 -3.17 -26.75 6.70
N TRP A 137 -2.05 -27.23 6.15
CA TRP A 137 -0.75 -27.19 6.83
C TRP A 137 -0.31 -25.77 7.21
N LEU A 138 -0.66 -24.76 6.41
CA LEU A 138 -0.27 -23.38 6.65
C LEU A 138 -1.14 -22.77 7.75
N ILE A 139 -2.43 -23.10 7.75
CA ILE A 139 -3.37 -22.70 8.80
C ILE A 139 -2.96 -23.34 10.14
N GLU A 140 -2.68 -24.64 10.14
CA GLU A 140 -2.22 -25.38 11.31
C GLU A 140 -0.90 -24.83 11.86
N TYR A 141 0.08 -24.60 10.98
CA TYR A 141 1.36 -23.99 11.37
C TYR A 141 1.14 -22.60 11.98
N GLY A 142 0.33 -21.76 11.32
CA GLY A 142 0.04 -20.40 11.80
C GLY A 142 -0.62 -20.37 13.18
N ASP A 143 -1.58 -21.26 13.42
CA ASP A 143 -2.27 -21.42 14.71
C ASP A 143 -1.29 -21.91 15.80
N GLN A 144 -0.53 -22.97 15.52
CA GLN A 144 0.41 -23.57 16.48
C GLN A 144 1.55 -22.64 16.87
N GLN A 145 2.06 -21.83 15.94
CA GLN A 145 3.13 -20.86 16.21
C GLN A 145 2.60 -19.54 16.80
N GLY A 146 1.27 -19.40 16.93
CA GLY A 146 0.62 -18.15 17.35
C GLY A 146 0.86 -16.99 16.38
N LEU A 147 1.07 -17.29 15.10
CA LEU A 147 1.18 -16.32 14.01
C LEU A 147 -0.20 -15.89 13.51
N ILE A 148 -1.19 -16.75 13.68
CA ILE A 148 -2.57 -16.52 13.28
C ILE A 148 -3.46 -16.82 14.48
N LEU A 149 -4.19 -15.81 14.94
CA LEU A 149 -5.19 -15.92 16.00
C LEU A 149 -6.54 -15.42 15.46
N GLU A 150 -7.57 -15.52 16.28
CA GLU A 150 -8.89 -14.99 15.98
C GLU A 150 -9.34 -14.00 17.05
N MET A 151 -9.99 -12.93 16.62
CA MET A 151 -10.63 -11.97 17.49
C MET A 151 -11.92 -12.57 18.06
N LYS A 152 -12.13 -12.44 19.37
CA LYS A 152 -13.40 -12.82 20.00
C LYS A 152 -14.56 -11.96 19.47
N PRO A 153 -15.81 -12.47 19.48
CA PRO A 153 -16.97 -11.65 19.14
C PRO A 153 -17.10 -10.44 20.07
N ARG A 154 -17.71 -9.36 19.59
CA ARG A 154 -17.91 -8.09 20.32
C ARG A 154 -18.47 -8.23 21.73
N SER A 155 -19.29 -9.25 21.99
CA SER A 155 -19.89 -9.51 23.31
C SER A 155 -18.89 -9.97 24.36
N GLU A 156 -17.70 -10.42 23.97
CA GLU A 156 -16.72 -11.06 24.86
C GLU A 156 -15.41 -10.29 24.98
N ARG A 157 -15.17 -9.30 24.11
CA ARG A 157 -13.96 -8.46 24.15
C ARG A 157 -14.00 -7.47 25.33
N LYS A 158 -12.85 -6.90 25.71
CA LYS A 158 -12.70 -5.94 26.83
C LYS A 158 -11.97 -4.62 26.51
N ASN A 159 -11.27 -4.47 25.38
CA ASN A 159 -10.51 -3.24 25.01
C ASN A 159 -11.24 -2.26 24.08
N TYR A 160 -10.80 -1.01 23.85
CA TYR A 160 -11.53 0.05 23.10
C TYR A 160 -12.08 -0.33 21.69
N ILE A 161 -11.47 -1.30 20.99
CA ILE A 161 -11.98 -1.84 19.71
C ILE A 161 -13.15 -2.83 19.88
N VAL A 162 -13.50 -3.15 21.12
CA VAL A 162 -14.56 -4.08 21.57
C VAL A 162 -15.87 -3.96 20.83
N LYS A 163 -16.29 -2.73 20.52
CA LYS A 163 -17.62 -2.45 19.98
C LYS A 163 -17.67 -2.44 18.46
N ASP A 164 -16.54 -2.70 17.80
CA ASP A 164 -16.47 -2.73 16.34
C ASP A 164 -16.89 -4.09 15.79
N ASP A 165 -18.13 -4.17 15.31
CA ASP A 165 -18.69 -5.39 14.72
C ASP A 165 -17.93 -5.86 13.46
N ARG A 166 -17.18 -4.96 12.79
CA ARG A 166 -16.33 -5.30 11.64
C ARG A 166 -15.22 -6.28 11.99
N LEU A 167 -14.89 -6.38 13.28
CA LEU A 167 -13.82 -7.20 13.81
C LEU A 167 -14.33 -8.48 14.50
N ASP A 168 -15.63 -8.75 14.47
CA ASP A 168 -16.16 -10.02 14.99
C ASP A 168 -15.53 -11.17 14.19
N TYR A 169 -14.84 -12.08 14.90
CA TYR A 169 -14.16 -13.22 14.29
C TYR A 169 -13.09 -12.82 13.25
N ALA A 170 -12.54 -11.60 13.34
CA ALA A 170 -11.44 -11.18 12.48
C ALA A 170 -10.19 -12.03 12.73
N ILE A 171 -9.44 -12.30 11.67
CA ILE A 171 -8.11 -12.91 11.78
C ILE A 171 -7.15 -11.89 12.34
N VAL A 172 -6.38 -12.29 13.34
CA VAL A 172 -5.37 -11.47 14.02
C VAL A 172 -3.99 -11.99 13.65
N PHE A 173 -3.13 -11.08 13.18
CA PHE A 173 -1.73 -11.31 12.87
C PHE A 173 -0.85 -10.54 13.87
N PRO A 174 -0.39 -11.17 14.96
CA PRO A 174 0.45 -10.52 15.96
C PRO A 174 1.83 -10.18 15.38
N TRP A 175 2.34 -8.99 15.69
CA TRP A 175 3.68 -8.56 15.29
C TRP A 175 4.67 -8.98 16.38
N LYS A 176 5.14 -10.22 16.30
CA LYS A 176 6.08 -10.76 17.29
C LYS A 176 7.49 -10.24 17.02
N ASP A 177 8.13 -9.76 18.07
CA ASP A 177 9.57 -9.61 18.12
C ASP A 177 10.20 -10.99 18.25
N ARG A 178 11.14 -11.32 17.37
CA ARG A 178 11.72 -12.66 17.32
C ARG A 178 12.73 -12.94 18.44
N HIS A 179 13.33 -11.90 19.02
CA HIS A 179 14.34 -12.05 20.06
C HIS A 179 13.71 -12.24 21.44
N THR A 180 12.57 -11.60 21.67
CA THR A 180 11.88 -11.55 22.97
C THR A 180 10.54 -12.27 22.98
N ASP A 181 9.99 -12.65 21.81
CA ASP A 181 8.61 -13.13 21.60
C ASP A 181 7.54 -12.12 22.07
N GLN A 182 7.93 -10.87 22.31
CA GLN A 182 7.00 -9.80 22.67
C GLN A 182 6.12 -9.43 21.48
N VAL A 183 4.82 -9.28 21.71
CA VAL A 183 3.91 -8.74 20.69
C VAL A 183 4.03 -7.21 20.68
N LEU A 184 4.48 -6.67 19.55
CA LEU A 184 4.76 -5.25 19.32
C LEU A 184 3.62 -4.52 18.58
N GLY A 185 2.59 -5.24 18.17
CA GLY A 185 1.47 -4.73 17.41
C GLY A 185 0.59 -5.88 16.93
N ALA A 186 -0.50 -5.55 16.25
CA ALA A 186 -1.31 -6.55 15.57
C ALA A 186 -1.95 -5.95 14.32
N THR A 187 -2.12 -6.79 13.31
CA THR A 187 -2.97 -6.48 12.15
C THR A 187 -4.21 -7.36 12.18
N TYR A 188 -5.35 -6.75 11.89
CA TYR A 188 -6.64 -7.42 11.83
C TYR A 188 -7.18 -7.47 10.41
N GLN A 189 -7.66 -8.64 10.04
CA GLN A 189 -8.34 -8.91 8.78
C GLN A 189 -9.75 -9.41 9.06
N GLY A 190 -10.75 -8.59 8.76
CA GLY A 190 -12.16 -8.97 8.86
C GLY A 190 -12.50 -10.17 7.99
N THR A 191 -13.42 -11.00 8.47
CA THR A 191 -13.85 -12.25 7.82
C THR A 191 -15.19 -12.12 7.09
N ILE A 192 -15.90 -11.01 7.30
CA ILE A 192 -17.15 -10.68 6.61
C ILE A 192 -16.82 -10.07 5.24
N ILE A 193 -17.33 -10.69 4.17
CA ILE A 193 -17.24 -10.17 2.81
C ILE A 193 -18.48 -9.30 2.53
N ASP A 194 -18.29 -7.99 2.37
CA ASP A 194 -19.34 -7.02 2.07
C ASP A 194 -18.76 -5.85 1.26
N TYR A 195 -18.99 -5.87 -0.05
CA TYR A 195 -18.49 -4.83 -0.98
C TYR A 195 -19.29 -3.53 -0.90
N GLU A 196 -20.55 -3.57 -0.45
CA GLU A 196 -21.33 -2.35 -0.24
C GLU A 196 -20.80 -1.59 0.98
N ARG A 197 -20.46 -2.31 2.04
CA ARG A 197 -19.95 -1.74 3.29
C ARG A 197 -18.47 -1.38 3.25
N PHE A 198 -17.64 -2.19 2.58
CA PHE A 198 -16.18 -2.07 2.62
C PHE A 198 -15.53 -1.64 1.28
N GLY A 199 -16.35 -1.34 0.27
CA GLY A 199 -15.88 -0.93 -1.06
C GLY A 199 -15.13 -2.05 -1.79
N ASP A 200 -14.25 -1.67 -2.72
CA ASP A 200 -13.54 -2.60 -3.63
C ASP A 200 -12.78 -3.73 -2.93
N ARG A 201 -12.34 -3.53 -1.68
CA ARG A 201 -11.64 -4.55 -0.89
C ARG A 201 -12.55 -5.64 -0.33
N GLY A 202 -13.86 -5.37 -0.25
CA GLY A 202 -14.86 -6.29 0.28
C GLY A 202 -14.70 -6.72 1.74
N THR A 203 -13.65 -6.29 2.45
CA THR A 203 -13.35 -6.68 3.83
C THR A 203 -12.74 -5.52 4.62
N TYR A 204 -12.89 -5.56 5.94
CA TYR A 204 -12.25 -4.60 6.84
C TYR A 204 -10.79 -4.99 7.12
N LYS A 205 -9.87 -4.01 7.10
CA LYS A 205 -8.47 -4.16 7.52
C LYS A 205 -8.12 -3.06 8.52
N HIS A 206 -7.42 -3.42 9.59
CA HIS A 206 -7.01 -2.47 10.63
C HIS A 206 -5.67 -2.85 11.25
N ILE A 207 -4.90 -1.85 11.69
CA ILE A 207 -3.72 -2.05 12.54
C ILE A 207 -4.13 -1.58 13.93
N ASP A 208 -3.76 -2.34 14.96
CA ASP A 208 -4.04 -2.00 16.36
C ASP A 208 -3.44 -0.62 16.74
N ILE A 209 -3.89 -0.05 17.86
CA ILE A 209 -3.45 1.27 18.34
C ILE A 209 -2.02 1.25 18.84
N ASN A 210 -1.32 2.36 18.59
CA ASN A 210 0.04 2.61 19.07
C ASN A 210 0.98 1.41 18.87
N PRO A 211 0.97 0.75 17.70
CA PRO A 211 1.87 -0.37 17.49
C PRO A 211 3.31 0.19 17.50
N THR A 212 4.26 -0.64 17.90
CA THR A 212 5.67 -0.26 17.89
C THR A 212 6.05 0.20 16.48
N PRO A 213 6.57 1.44 16.33
CA PRO A 213 6.87 2.00 15.01
C PRO A 213 7.82 1.11 14.21
N ASN A 214 7.66 1.11 12.87
CA ASN A 214 8.52 0.41 11.91
C ASN A 214 8.54 -1.13 12.01
N HIS A 215 7.67 -1.73 12.83
CA HIS A 215 7.48 -3.17 12.88
C HIS A 215 6.25 -3.58 12.06
N GLY A 216 6.13 -4.89 11.83
CA GLY A 216 5.02 -5.49 11.12
C GLY A 216 4.91 -6.99 11.37
N PHE A 217 3.88 -7.63 10.84
CA PHE A 217 3.77 -9.08 10.88
C PHE A 217 4.94 -9.68 10.08
N ASN A 218 5.65 -10.65 10.66
CA ASN A 218 6.83 -11.20 10.03
C ASN A 218 7.03 -12.68 10.38
N VAL A 219 7.68 -13.42 9.48
CA VAL A 219 8.02 -14.83 9.63
C VAL A 219 9.44 -15.03 9.12
N LEU A 220 10.31 -15.60 9.95
CA LEU A 220 11.65 -16.00 9.52
C LEU A 220 11.70 -17.51 9.31
N LEU A 221 12.09 -17.92 8.10
CA LEU A 221 12.30 -19.32 7.75
C LEU A 221 13.82 -19.56 7.59
N GLY A 222 14.48 -20.10 8.61
CA GLY A 222 15.94 -20.30 8.61
C GLY A 222 16.71 -19.06 9.05
N SER A 223 17.74 -18.67 8.30
CA SER A 223 18.55 -17.46 8.53
C SER A 223 18.05 -16.27 7.70
N PRO A 224 18.27 -15.00 8.07
CA PRO A 224 17.79 -13.85 7.30
C PRO A 224 18.69 -13.52 6.09
N LYS A 225 19.08 -14.54 5.31
CA LYS A 225 19.92 -14.37 4.11
C LYS A 225 19.16 -13.66 3.00
N ASN A 226 17.86 -13.85 2.92
CA ASN A 226 16.97 -13.19 1.97
C ASN A 226 15.91 -12.40 2.74
N LEU A 227 15.54 -11.21 2.26
CA LEU A 227 14.46 -10.43 2.83
C LEU A 227 13.38 -10.19 1.77
N LYS A 228 12.12 -10.46 2.10
CA LYS A 228 10.96 -10.22 1.23
C LYS A 228 9.92 -9.36 1.93
N PHE A 229 9.54 -8.24 1.30
CA PHE A 229 8.63 -7.23 1.88
C PHE A 229 7.28 -7.17 1.17
N PHE A 230 6.20 -7.47 1.88
CA PHE A 230 4.83 -7.56 1.37
C PHE A 230 3.93 -6.42 1.88
N GLU A 231 2.84 -6.11 1.16
CA GLU A 231 1.87 -5.10 1.61
C GLU A 231 0.98 -5.57 2.76
N SER A 232 0.78 -6.88 2.88
CA SER A 232 -0.09 -7.46 3.90
C SER A 232 0.35 -8.85 4.38
N PRO A 233 -0.15 -9.29 5.55
CA PRO A 233 0.06 -10.65 6.04
C PRO A 233 -0.53 -11.72 5.11
N ILE A 234 -1.64 -11.42 4.44
CA ILE A 234 -2.29 -12.35 3.51
C ILE A 234 -1.43 -12.58 2.28
N ASP A 235 -0.80 -11.53 1.74
CA ASP A 235 0.10 -11.65 0.60
C ASP A 235 1.35 -12.43 0.95
N LEU A 236 1.94 -12.14 2.12
CA LEU A 236 3.07 -12.88 2.67
C LEU A 236 2.75 -14.37 2.78
N LEU A 237 1.64 -14.74 3.42
CA LEU A 237 1.25 -16.14 3.60
C LEU A 237 0.89 -16.81 2.26
N SER A 238 0.32 -16.07 1.32
CA SER A 238 0.05 -16.56 -0.04
C SER A 238 1.35 -16.87 -0.79
N TYR A 239 2.37 -16.01 -0.66
CA TYR A 239 3.70 -16.25 -1.20
C TYR A 239 4.33 -17.51 -0.59
N VAL A 240 4.24 -17.69 0.73
CA VAL A 240 4.73 -18.90 1.41
C VAL A 240 4.00 -20.16 0.91
N ALA A 241 2.68 -20.08 0.71
CA ALA A 241 1.91 -21.20 0.15
C ALA A 241 2.38 -21.57 -1.26
N LEU A 242 2.60 -20.56 -2.11
CA LEU A 242 3.03 -20.72 -3.50
C LEU A 242 4.47 -21.26 -3.61
N ASN A 243 5.35 -20.83 -2.70
CA ASN A 243 6.79 -21.10 -2.76
C ASN A 243 7.28 -22.07 -1.68
N ARG A 244 6.39 -22.90 -1.12
CA ARG A 244 6.67 -23.77 0.04
C ARG A 244 7.98 -24.56 -0.05
N GLU A 245 8.29 -25.08 -1.24
CA GLU A 245 9.44 -25.96 -1.45
C GLU A 245 10.76 -25.19 -1.66
N THR A 246 10.67 -23.93 -2.09
CA THR A 246 11.80 -23.10 -2.52
C THR A 246 12.18 -22.03 -1.50
N VAL A 247 11.21 -21.50 -0.73
CA VAL A 247 11.47 -20.46 0.27
C VAL A 247 12.25 -21.02 1.46
N LYS A 248 13.51 -20.60 1.60
CA LYS A 248 14.44 -21.00 2.66
C LYS A 248 15.39 -19.86 2.97
N ASP A 249 15.89 -19.83 4.20
CA ASP A 249 16.75 -18.74 4.69
C ASP A 249 16.23 -17.36 4.29
N THR A 250 14.93 -17.14 4.54
CA THR A 250 14.21 -15.94 4.12
C THR A 250 13.43 -15.36 5.30
N TRP A 251 13.63 -14.06 5.54
CA TRP A 251 12.77 -13.26 6.39
C TRP A 251 11.67 -12.65 5.54
N LEU A 252 10.43 -13.04 5.80
CA LEU A 252 9.25 -12.48 5.17
C LEU A 252 8.62 -11.45 6.10
N ILE A 253 8.33 -10.26 5.59
CA ILE A 253 7.84 -9.12 6.38
C ILE A 253 6.64 -8.46 5.70
N SER A 254 5.54 -8.31 6.41
CA SER A 254 4.42 -7.43 6.03
C SER A 254 4.70 -6.02 6.52
N MET A 255 4.64 -5.05 5.62
CA MET A 255 4.73 -3.62 5.95
C MET A 255 3.38 -3.03 6.42
N ASP A 256 2.30 -3.79 6.25
CA ASP A 256 0.93 -3.38 6.51
C ASP A 256 0.59 -2.03 5.86
N GLY A 257 0.81 -2.01 4.54
CA GLY A 257 0.82 -0.85 3.67
C GLY A 257 2.23 -0.45 3.21
N LEU A 258 2.30 0.43 2.22
CA LEU A 258 3.54 0.86 1.56
C LEU A 258 4.43 1.76 2.46
N LYS A 259 5.11 1.16 3.46
CA LYS A 259 5.92 1.85 4.49
C LYS A 259 7.41 1.53 4.36
N ASP A 260 8.18 2.45 3.77
CA ASP A 260 9.63 2.34 3.57
C ASP A 260 10.44 2.29 4.89
N ALA A 261 9.90 2.87 5.95
CA ALA A 261 10.55 2.81 7.26
C ALA A 261 10.61 1.39 7.85
N VAL A 262 9.63 0.53 7.51
CA VAL A 262 9.63 -0.90 7.89
C VAL A 262 10.75 -1.62 7.14
N VAL A 263 10.90 -1.37 5.83
CA VAL A 263 12.00 -1.91 5.02
C VAL A 263 13.36 -1.59 5.65
N GLY A 264 13.61 -0.31 5.93
CA GLY A 264 14.87 0.12 6.52
C GLY A 264 15.13 -0.45 7.93
N HIS A 265 14.07 -0.72 8.71
CA HIS A 265 14.22 -1.35 10.03
C HIS A 265 14.67 -2.81 9.91
N TYR A 266 13.94 -3.65 9.17
CA TYR A 266 14.26 -5.07 9.07
C TYR A 266 15.56 -5.34 8.31
N VAL A 267 15.95 -4.50 7.33
CA VAL A 267 17.28 -4.60 6.72
C VAL A 267 18.37 -4.36 7.76
N ARG A 268 18.22 -3.38 8.66
CA ARG A 268 19.19 -3.18 9.76
C ARG A 268 19.22 -4.36 10.73
N GLU A 269 18.05 -4.90 11.09
CA GLU A 269 17.98 -6.07 11.98
C GLU A 269 18.68 -7.28 11.37
N ALA A 270 18.44 -7.57 10.09
CA ALA A 270 19.10 -8.66 9.39
C ALA A 270 20.62 -8.47 9.31
N VAL A 271 21.09 -7.25 9.03
CA VAL A 271 22.53 -6.93 9.02
C VAL A 271 23.14 -7.13 10.41
N THR A 272 22.45 -6.68 11.47
CA THR A 272 22.88 -6.89 12.86
C THR A 272 23.00 -8.38 13.18
N GLU A 273 22.04 -9.20 12.75
CA GLU A 273 22.06 -10.64 13.00
C GLU A 273 23.16 -11.38 12.23
N LEU A 274 23.46 -10.94 11.01
CA LEU A 274 24.49 -11.55 10.16
C LEU A 274 25.90 -11.04 10.47
N ALA A 275 26.04 -9.90 11.15
CA ALA A 275 27.31 -9.27 11.45
C ALA A 275 28.34 -10.16 12.18
N PRO A 276 27.97 -11.02 13.16
CA PRO A 276 28.92 -11.93 13.79
C PRO A 276 29.59 -12.93 12.83
N LYS A 277 29.02 -13.14 11.64
CA LYS A 277 29.56 -13.99 10.57
C LYS A 277 30.23 -13.18 9.45
N GLU A 278 30.28 -11.85 9.57
CA GLU A 278 30.68 -10.93 8.50
C GLU A 278 29.86 -11.13 7.21
N GLU A 279 28.60 -11.54 7.36
CA GLU A 279 27.66 -11.79 6.28
C GLU A 279 26.71 -10.60 6.09
N PHE A 280 26.19 -10.45 4.87
CA PHE A 280 25.17 -9.47 4.50
C PHE A 280 24.03 -10.20 3.77
N PRO A 281 22.78 -9.71 3.83
CA PRO A 281 21.70 -10.31 3.05
C PRO A 281 22.06 -10.49 1.57
N GLU A 282 21.86 -11.70 1.07
CA GLU A 282 22.11 -12.11 -0.32
C GLU A 282 21.10 -11.46 -1.27
N SER A 283 19.85 -11.27 -0.83
CA SER A 283 18.80 -10.57 -1.58
C SER A 283 17.90 -9.73 -0.67
N ILE A 284 17.38 -8.64 -1.23
CA ILE A 284 16.38 -7.77 -0.58
C ILE A 284 15.32 -7.44 -1.63
N GLU A 285 14.16 -8.06 -1.52
CA GLU A 285 13.11 -8.02 -2.54
C GLU A 285 11.84 -7.34 -2.04
N ILE A 286 11.23 -6.55 -2.92
CA ILE A 286 10.00 -5.80 -2.67
C ILE A 286 8.86 -6.50 -3.40
N CYS A 287 7.97 -7.10 -2.62
CA CYS A 287 6.93 -8.02 -3.06
C CYS A 287 5.53 -7.39 -2.96
N VAL A 288 5.42 -6.13 -3.36
CA VAL A 288 4.20 -5.32 -3.33
C VAL A 288 3.24 -5.66 -4.47
N ASP A 289 2.03 -5.11 -4.45
CA ASP A 289 1.04 -5.38 -5.47
C ASP A 289 1.51 -4.85 -6.84
N ASN A 290 1.22 -5.60 -7.90
CA ASN A 290 1.43 -5.23 -9.30
C ASN A 290 0.35 -4.23 -9.75
N ASP A 291 0.35 -3.08 -9.09
CA ASP A 291 -0.54 -1.97 -9.34
C ASP A 291 0.22 -0.64 -9.35
N ARG A 292 -0.51 0.46 -9.52
CA ARG A 292 0.09 1.79 -9.56
C ARG A 292 0.83 2.14 -8.27
N ALA A 293 0.25 1.82 -7.11
CA ALA A 293 0.80 2.20 -5.83
C ALA A 293 2.06 1.38 -5.50
N GLY A 294 2.03 0.07 -5.74
CA GLY A 294 3.16 -0.83 -5.55
C GLY A 294 4.36 -0.46 -6.43
N HIS A 295 4.15 -0.21 -7.73
CA HIS A 295 5.24 0.23 -8.59
C HIS A 295 5.83 1.60 -8.20
N ILE A 296 5.02 2.56 -7.76
CA ILE A 296 5.51 3.86 -7.27
C ILE A 296 6.33 3.67 -6.00
N PHE A 297 5.89 2.77 -5.11
CA PHE A 297 6.63 2.46 -3.91
C PHE A 297 7.96 1.79 -4.22
N TRP A 298 7.97 0.81 -5.12
CA TRP A 298 9.17 0.18 -5.64
C TRP A 298 10.17 1.21 -6.19
N ASP A 299 9.74 2.10 -7.09
CA ASP A 299 10.57 3.19 -7.63
C ASP A 299 11.18 4.06 -6.50
N LYS A 300 10.43 4.28 -5.42
CA LYS A 300 10.89 5.05 -4.25
C LYS A 300 11.97 4.29 -3.47
N VAL A 301 11.72 3.03 -3.10
CA VAL A 301 12.63 2.28 -2.22
C VAL A 301 13.88 1.81 -2.95
N HIS A 302 13.79 1.50 -4.24
CA HIS A 302 14.95 1.17 -5.07
C HIS A 302 16.01 2.29 -5.04
N ARG A 303 15.60 3.56 -4.96
CA ARG A 303 16.50 4.71 -4.83
C ARG A 303 17.18 4.83 -3.48
N LEU A 304 16.60 4.26 -2.43
CA LEU A 304 17.19 4.34 -1.09
C LEU A 304 18.47 3.51 -1.04
N GLY A 305 18.41 2.27 -1.54
CA GLY A 305 19.52 1.31 -1.50
C GLY A 305 20.12 1.14 -0.10
N VAL A 306 21.10 0.27 0.02
CA VAL A 306 21.92 0.15 1.24
C VAL A 306 23.37 -0.14 0.85
N SER A 307 24.31 0.25 1.71
CA SER A 307 25.71 -0.15 1.52
C SER A 307 25.99 -1.40 2.34
N ASN A 308 26.57 -2.43 1.73
CA ASN A 308 27.09 -3.56 2.46
C ASN A 308 28.28 -3.07 3.33
N PRO A 309 28.19 -3.12 4.67
CA PRO A 309 29.21 -2.55 5.55
C PRO A 309 30.54 -3.32 5.52
N PHE A 310 30.53 -4.58 5.08
CA PHE A 310 31.72 -5.43 5.01
C PHE A 310 32.48 -5.26 3.69
N THR A 311 31.77 -4.96 2.59
CA THR A 311 32.40 -4.82 1.26
C THR A 311 32.41 -3.38 0.72
N GLY A 312 31.65 -2.47 1.33
CA GLY A 312 31.44 -1.09 0.86
C GLY A 312 30.67 -0.97 -0.46
N LYS A 313 30.07 -2.06 -0.95
CA LYS A 313 29.33 -2.07 -2.23
C LYS A 313 27.89 -1.62 -2.00
N ALA A 314 27.38 -0.79 -2.90
CA ALA A 314 25.96 -0.48 -2.95
C ALA A 314 25.18 -1.75 -3.33
N VAL A 315 24.15 -2.05 -2.55
CA VAL A 315 23.17 -3.10 -2.78
C VAL A 315 21.83 -2.41 -2.99
N TYR A 316 21.20 -2.71 -4.11
CA TYR A 316 19.87 -2.21 -4.42
C TYR A 316 18.84 -3.26 -4.04
N PHE A 317 17.66 -2.80 -3.66
CA PHE A 317 16.52 -3.70 -3.53
C PHE A 317 16.11 -4.16 -4.92
N GLU A 318 15.48 -5.32 -5.03
CA GLU A 318 15.00 -5.96 -6.26
C GLU A 318 13.46 -6.05 -6.26
N PRO A 319 12.78 -5.99 -7.41
CA PRO A 319 11.34 -6.17 -7.48
C PRO A 319 11.00 -7.66 -7.57
N ASP A 320 10.02 -8.12 -6.79
CA ASP A 320 9.39 -9.44 -6.94
C ASP A 320 7.88 -9.23 -6.91
N LEU A 321 7.34 -8.57 -7.93
CA LEU A 321 5.91 -8.26 -8.02
C LEU A 321 5.17 -9.45 -8.65
N PRO A 322 3.95 -9.79 -8.18
CA PRO A 322 3.18 -10.89 -8.73
C PRO A 322 2.87 -10.62 -10.21
N ASN A 323 3.25 -11.58 -11.06
CA ASN A 323 2.96 -11.56 -12.50
C ASN A 323 3.42 -10.30 -13.24
N ASP A 324 4.54 -9.70 -12.84
CA ASP A 324 5.00 -8.43 -13.40
C ASP A 324 5.24 -8.47 -14.93
N TRP A 325 5.66 -9.64 -15.43
CA TRP A 325 5.93 -9.91 -16.84
C TRP A 325 4.70 -10.23 -17.68
N GLN A 326 3.52 -10.40 -17.07
CA GLN A 326 2.32 -10.75 -17.82
C GLN A 326 1.74 -9.53 -18.55
N VAL A 327 1.26 -9.76 -19.76
CA VAL A 327 0.69 -8.73 -20.63
C VAL A 327 -0.76 -9.09 -20.96
N PRO A 328 -1.73 -8.16 -20.84
CA PRO A 328 -3.10 -8.45 -21.24
C PRO A 328 -3.20 -8.83 -22.72
N ARG A 329 -3.74 -10.03 -22.99
CA ARG A 329 -3.86 -10.61 -24.33
C ARG A 329 -4.60 -9.73 -25.32
N LYS A 330 -5.52 -8.88 -24.84
CA LYS A 330 -6.26 -7.91 -25.68
C LYS A 330 -5.34 -6.93 -26.42
N TYR A 331 -4.12 -6.70 -25.96
CA TYR A 331 -3.18 -5.79 -26.61
C TYR A 331 -2.25 -6.47 -27.61
N GLN A 332 -2.19 -7.81 -27.64
CA GLN A 332 -1.24 -8.56 -28.47
C GLN A 332 -1.30 -8.12 -29.94
N THR A 333 -2.49 -8.19 -30.54
CA THR A 333 -2.70 -7.81 -31.95
C THR A 333 -2.39 -6.33 -32.19
N ILE A 334 -2.65 -5.45 -31.22
CA ILE A 334 -2.36 -4.01 -31.35
C ILE A 334 -0.85 -3.80 -31.46
N TYR A 335 -0.06 -4.41 -30.58
CA TYR A 335 1.41 -4.26 -30.62
C TYR A 335 2.01 -4.86 -31.89
N GLU A 336 1.53 -6.03 -32.32
CA GLU A 336 1.99 -6.70 -33.54
C GLU A 336 1.67 -5.88 -34.80
N GLU A 337 0.46 -5.34 -34.93
CA GLU A 337 0.05 -4.48 -36.04
C GLU A 337 0.86 -3.19 -36.08
N VAL A 338 0.91 -2.46 -34.96
CA VAL A 338 1.60 -1.16 -34.90
C VAL A 338 3.11 -1.33 -35.11
N GLY A 339 3.72 -2.35 -34.50
CA GLY A 339 5.14 -2.63 -34.69
C GLY A 339 5.48 -2.92 -36.16
N LYS A 340 4.64 -3.71 -36.84
CA LYS A 340 4.79 -4.00 -38.27
C LYS A 340 4.59 -2.76 -39.15
N GLU A 341 3.53 -2.00 -38.93
CA GLU A 341 3.20 -0.81 -39.73
C GLU A 341 4.25 0.29 -39.59
N MET A 342 4.76 0.50 -38.38
CA MET A 342 5.71 1.56 -38.07
C MET A 342 7.18 1.14 -38.26
N ASN A 343 7.42 -0.16 -38.45
CA ASN A 343 8.73 -0.80 -38.48
C ASN A 343 9.52 -0.53 -37.18
N VAL A 344 8.92 -0.91 -36.05
CA VAL A 344 9.54 -0.87 -34.71
C VAL A 344 9.23 -2.18 -33.96
N ALA A 345 10.07 -2.56 -33.01
CA ALA A 345 9.86 -3.76 -32.20
C ALA A 345 8.59 -3.60 -31.33
N PRO A 346 7.59 -4.51 -31.43
CA PRO A 346 6.42 -4.51 -30.55
C PRO A 346 6.79 -4.48 -29.06
N GLU A 347 7.86 -5.18 -28.69
CA GLU A 347 8.37 -5.29 -27.32
C GLU A 347 8.81 -3.93 -26.75
N ALA A 348 9.30 -3.01 -27.59
CA ALA A 348 9.66 -1.67 -27.15
C ALA A 348 8.42 -0.83 -26.83
N ILE A 349 7.34 -0.98 -27.60
CA ILE A 349 6.04 -0.34 -27.33
C ILE A 349 5.46 -0.91 -26.03
N MET A 350 5.49 -2.24 -25.88
CA MET A 350 5.05 -2.93 -24.66
C MET A 350 5.81 -2.45 -23.43
N ALA A 351 7.14 -2.29 -23.52
CA ALA A 351 7.96 -1.81 -22.43
C ALA A 351 7.54 -0.40 -22.00
N ILE A 352 7.36 0.53 -22.95
CA ILE A 352 6.89 1.89 -22.65
C ILE A 352 5.50 1.88 -22.02
N HIS A 353 4.55 1.11 -22.56
CA HIS A 353 3.21 1.01 -21.98
C HIS A 353 3.25 0.45 -20.55
N LYS A 354 4.10 -0.56 -20.29
CA LYS A 354 4.29 -1.16 -18.96
C LYS A 354 4.84 -0.14 -17.97
N ILE A 355 5.92 0.55 -18.31
CA ILE A 355 6.59 1.44 -17.35
C ILE A 355 5.85 2.76 -17.13
N GLU A 356 5.06 3.22 -18.10
CA GLU A 356 4.33 4.48 -17.96
C GLU A 356 3.03 4.33 -17.17
N ASN A 357 2.22 3.30 -17.43
CA ASN A 357 0.90 3.18 -16.80
C ASN A 357 0.55 1.75 -16.33
N ASN A 358 1.52 0.84 -16.31
CA ASN A 358 1.34 -0.58 -15.98
C ASN A 358 0.28 -1.27 -16.86
N LEU A 359 0.32 -1.03 -18.17
CA LEU A 359 -0.57 -1.66 -19.17
C LEU A 359 -2.06 -1.41 -18.92
N THR A 360 -2.40 -0.29 -18.28
CA THR A 360 -3.78 0.09 -18.00
C THR A 360 -4.37 0.91 -19.15
N GLU A 361 -5.70 1.00 -19.20
CA GLU A 361 -6.38 1.87 -20.18
C GLU A 361 -6.55 3.29 -19.65
N ASN A 362 -5.79 3.69 -18.63
CA ASN A 362 -5.88 5.02 -18.04
C ASN A 362 -4.60 5.83 -18.23
N ASN A 363 -4.73 7.14 -18.10
CA ASN A 363 -3.65 8.09 -18.30
C ASN A 363 -2.81 8.39 -17.04
N GLN A 364 -2.88 7.55 -15.98
CA GLN A 364 -2.15 7.81 -14.74
C GLN A 364 -0.74 7.23 -14.77
N ILE A 365 0.25 8.11 -14.52
CA ILE A 365 1.64 7.66 -14.51
C ILE A 365 1.92 6.76 -13.31
N VAL A 366 2.69 5.69 -13.55
CA VAL A 366 3.12 4.68 -12.59
C VAL A 366 4.62 4.83 -12.33
N SER A 367 5.02 6.05 -11.95
CA SER A 367 6.37 6.34 -11.50
C SER A 367 6.37 7.31 -10.31
N PHE A 368 7.40 7.20 -9.47
CA PHE A 368 7.60 8.10 -8.32
C PHE A 368 7.86 9.56 -8.73
N GLY A 369 8.44 9.77 -9.92
CA GLY A 369 8.79 11.08 -10.46
C GLY A 369 7.68 11.79 -11.24
N GLU A 370 7.99 12.99 -11.71
CA GLU A 370 7.17 13.75 -12.67
C GLU A 370 7.64 13.45 -14.08
N ILE A 371 7.14 12.35 -14.65
CA ILE A 371 7.36 11.99 -16.05
C ILE A 371 6.10 12.27 -16.87
N HIS A 372 6.30 12.97 -18.00
CA HIS A 372 5.31 13.16 -19.06
C HIS A 372 5.48 12.07 -20.12
N GLY A 373 4.79 10.94 -19.94
CA GLY A 373 4.81 9.83 -20.89
C GLY A 373 3.86 9.99 -22.07
N VAL A 374 3.88 9.02 -22.96
CA VAL A 374 2.94 8.89 -24.10
C VAL A 374 1.58 8.36 -23.64
N PHE A 375 1.60 7.28 -22.87
CA PHE A 375 0.42 6.59 -22.34
C PHE A 375 -0.13 7.27 -21.09
N ALA A 376 0.74 7.94 -20.33
CA ALA A 376 0.34 8.48 -19.05
C ALA A 376 1.11 9.74 -18.60
N LYS A 377 0.48 10.47 -17.68
CA LYS A 377 1.02 11.68 -17.07
C LYS A 377 0.69 11.73 -15.59
N LYS A 378 1.39 12.61 -14.87
CA LYS A 378 0.98 12.99 -13.51
C LYS A 378 -0.29 13.84 -13.59
N LEU A 379 -1.35 13.38 -12.92
CA LEU A 379 -2.60 14.12 -12.82
C LEU A 379 -2.48 15.26 -11.79
N ALA A 380 -3.08 16.41 -12.10
CA ALA A 380 -3.22 17.49 -11.13
C ALA A 380 -4.16 17.08 -9.97
N PRO A 381 -4.10 17.72 -8.77
CA PRO A 381 -4.84 17.29 -7.57
C PRO A 381 -6.38 17.18 -7.70
N LYS A 382 -6.98 17.69 -8.77
CA LYS A 382 -8.42 17.61 -9.06
C LYS A 382 -8.72 17.08 -10.46
N GLU A 383 -7.70 16.69 -11.20
CA GLU A 383 -7.85 16.13 -12.54
C GLU A 383 -8.35 14.69 -12.40
N LYS A 384 -9.44 14.38 -13.11
CA LYS A 384 -10.00 13.03 -13.12
C LYS A 384 -9.17 12.14 -14.03
N VAL A 385 -9.09 10.86 -13.66
CA VAL A 385 -8.55 9.81 -14.51
C VAL A 385 -9.34 9.74 -15.81
N GLN A 386 -8.64 9.64 -16.93
CA GLN A 386 -9.23 9.51 -18.26
C GLN A 386 -8.81 8.19 -18.89
N THR A 387 -9.72 7.60 -19.65
CA THR A 387 -9.44 6.45 -20.49
C THR A 387 -8.62 6.88 -21.71
N ILE A 388 -7.65 6.08 -22.13
CA ILE A 388 -6.83 6.29 -23.34
C ILE A 388 -7.24 5.32 -24.44
N ASP A 389 -7.08 5.73 -25.70
CA ASP A 389 -7.07 4.80 -26.82
C ASP A 389 -5.68 4.16 -26.91
N VAL A 390 -5.59 2.88 -26.54
CA VAL A 390 -4.31 2.17 -26.49
C VAL A 390 -3.68 2.07 -27.87
N LYS A 391 -4.46 1.89 -28.95
CA LYS A 391 -3.90 1.78 -30.31
C LYS A 391 -3.31 3.11 -30.78
N GLU A 392 -4.02 4.22 -30.53
CA GLU A 392 -3.50 5.56 -30.83
C GLU A 392 -2.20 5.84 -30.07
N LYS A 393 -2.14 5.50 -28.77
CA LYS A 393 -0.94 5.67 -27.95
C LYS A 393 0.22 4.76 -28.34
N CYS A 394 -0.06 3.55 -28.80
CA CYS A 394 0.96 2.68 -29.39
C CYS A 394 1.58 3.31 -30.65
N ILE A 395 0.76 3.92 -31.52
CA ILE A 395 1.25 4.60 -32.72
C ILE A 395 2.13 5.80 -32.34
N GLU A 396 1.69 6.63 -31.39
CA GLU A 396 2.46 7.78 -30.88
C GLU A 396 3.81 7.33 -30.29
N ALA A 397 3.82 6.26 -29.49
CA ALA A 397 5.04 5.70 -28.91
C ALA A 397 5.97 5.16 -30.00
N ALA A 398 5.44 4.44 -30.99
CA ALA A 398 6.21 3.92 -32.12
C ALA A 398 6.85 5.03 -32.97
N GLN A 399 6.14 6.14 -33.21
CA GLN A 399 6.69 7.30 -33.92
C GLN A 399 7.89 7.90 -33.19
N GLN A 400 7.79 8.05 -31.86
CA GLN A 400 8.88 8.57 -31.04
C GLN A 400 10.06 7.59 -30.97
N LEU A 401 9.79 6.28 -30.78
CA LEU A 401 10.78 5.21 -30.75
C LEU A 401 11.63 5.14 -32.02
N LYS A 402 11.05 5.39 -33.19
CA LYS A 402 11.77 5.37 -34.47
C LYS A 402 12.93 6.37 -34.51
N SER A 403 12.80 7.50 -33.82
CA SER A 403 13.88 8.49 -33.70
C SER A 403 14.99 8.07 -32.71
N CYS A 404 14.74 7.03 -31.91
CA CYS A 404 15.61 6.51 -30.86
C CYS A 404 16.21 5.13 -31.21
N GLU A 405 15.88 4.56 -32.37
CA GLU A 405 16.38 3.27 -32.81
C GLU A 405 17.90 3.32 -33.07
N LYS A 406 18.60 2.27 -32.60
CA LYS A 406 20.04 2.08 -32.78
C LYS A 406 20.29 1.09 -33.93
N SER A 407 21.51 1.10 -34.45
CA SER A 407 21.91 0.21 -35.57
C SER A 407 21.81 -1.28 -35.27
N ASP A 408 21.74 -1.67 -34.00
CA ASP A 408 21.61 -3.06 -33.54
C ASP A 408 20.15 -3.51 -33.31
N GLY A 409 19.18 -2.67 -33.68
CA GLY A 409 17.75 -2.95 -33.47
C GLY A 409 17.30 -2.81 -32.01
N THR A 410 18.11 -2.17 -31.15
CA THR A 410 17.70 -1.73 -29.82
C THR A 410 17.32 -0.24 -29.82
N TYR A 411 16.88 0.28 -28.67
CA TYR A 411 16.40 1.65 -28.54
C TYR A 411 17.20 2.44 -27.49
N ASP A 412 17.41 3.73 -27.77
CA ASP A 412 17.94 4.70 -26.82
C ASP A 412 16.78 5.31 -25.99
N PHE A 413 16.47 4.67 -24.86
CA PHE A 413 15.42 5.13 -23.97
C PHE A 413 15.75 6.46 -23.26
N ASP A 414 17.04 6.76 -23.02
CA ASP A 414 17.45 8.06 -22.47
C ASP A 414 17.11 9.19 -23.45
N ARG A 415 17.30 8.95 -24.75
CA ARG A 415 16.85 9.88 -25.80
C ARG A 415 15.32 9.94 -25.87
N PHE A 416 14.62 8.83 -25.67
CA PHE A 416 13.15 8.79 -25.68
C PHE A 416 12.54 9.62 -24.54
N TYR A 417 13.15 9.60 -23.35
CA TYR A 417 12.66 10.31 -22.17
C TYR A 417 13.25 11.70 -21.94
N ARG A 418 14.19 12.14 -22.78
CA ARG A 418 14.85 13.44 -22.64
C ARG A 418 13.85 14.60 -22.66
N GLY A 419 13.87 15.43 -21.62
CA GLY A 419 13.02 16.61 -21.48
C GLY A 419 11.58 16.29 -21.06
N LYS A 420 11.29 15.04 -20.69
CA LYS A 420 9.96 14.60 -20.21
C LYS A 420 9.85 14.62 -18.69
N GLY A 421 10.90 14.96 -17.96
CA GLY A 421 10.88 15.12 -16.51
C GLY A 421 12.17 15.69 -15.93
N LYS A 422 12.45 15.41 -14.66
CA LYS A 422 13.75 15.75 -14.05
C LYS A 422 14.79 14.71 -14.43
N ILE A 423 16.04 15.12 -14.58
CA ILE A 423 17.12 14.25 -15.08
C ILE A 423 17.25 12.92 -14.34
N ASN A 424 17.17 12.91 -13.00
CA ASN A 424 17.25 11.67 -12.21
C ASN A 424 16.03 10.76 -12.43
N GLU A 425 14.86 11.33 -12.72
CA GLU A 425 13.63 10.58 -12.99
C GLU A 425 13.66 10.01 -14.41
N GLU A 426 14.16 10.78 -15.38
CA GLU A 426 14.37 10.35 -16.77
C GLU A 426 15.35 9.17 -16.86
N ILE A 427 16.48 9.24 -16.15
CA ILE A 427 17.45 8.13 -16.10
C ILE A 427 16.80 6.88 -15.53
N GLN A 428 16.07 7.01 -14.43
CA GLN A 428 15.42 5.87 -13.76
C GLN A 428 14.36 5.21 -14.65
N ILE A 429 13.46 6.00 -15.25
CA ILE A 429 12.42 5.44 -16.11
C ILE A 429 13.02 4.83 -17.39
N SER A 430 14.12 5.38 -17.92
CA SER A 430 14.83 4.83 -19.07
C SER A 430 15.50 3.49 -18.77
N LEU A 431 16.11 3.35 -17.59
CA LEU A 431 16.65 2.06 -17.12
C LEU A 431 15.55 1.02 -16.97
N LYS A 432 14.39 1.42 -16.43
CA LYS A 432 13.21 0.54 -16.30
C LYS A 432 12.67 0.12 -17.67
N ALA A 433 12.57 1.05 -18.62
CA ALA A 433 12.15 0.76 -20.00
C ALA A 433 13.07 -0.27 -20.67
N LYS A 434 14.39 -0.09 -20.49
CA LYS A 434 15.39 -1.03 -20.99
C LYS A 434 15.22 -2.42 -20.39
N HIS A 435 15.04 -2.52 -19.07
CA HIS A 435 14.83 -3.79 -18.37
C HIS A 435 13.62 -4.57 -18.92
N TYR A 436 12.46 -3.92 -19.05
CA TYR A 436 11.28 -4.60 -19.61
C TYR A 436 11.42 -4.91 -21.10
N PHE A 437 12.06 -4.04 -21.88
CA PHE A 437 12.31 -4.32 -23.31
C PHE A 437 13.17 -5.57 -23.50
N GLU A 438 14.26 -5.70 -22.72
CA GLU A 438 15.14 -6.87 -22.79
C GLU A 438 14.39 -8.15 -22.38
N GLY A 439 13.63 -8.13 -21.29
CA GLY A 439 12.82 -9.28 -20.88
C GLY A 439 11.74 -9.65 -21.91
N TYR A 440 11.04 -8.67 -22.48
CA TYR A 440 10.04 -8.92 -23.52
C TYR A 440 10.65 -9.51 -24.79
N LYS A 441 11.82 -9.01 -25.20
CA LYS A 441 12.56 -9.53 -26.37
C LYS A 441 13.06 -10.96 -26.15
N ASN A 442 13.38 -11.34 -24.91
CA ASN A 442 13.76 -12.71 -24.56
C ASN A 442 12.56 -13.67 -24.41
N HIS A 443 11.34 -13.20 -24.67
CA HIS A 443 10.08 -13.94 -24.47
C HIS A 443 9.83 -14.33 -23.00
N ASP A 444 10.31 -13.53 -22.05
CA ASP A 444 10.04 -13.74 -20.62
C ASP A 444 8.59 -13.36 -20.22
N HIS A 445 7.78 -12.90 -21.19
CA HIS A 445 6.38 -12.51 -20.97
C HIS A 445 5.39 -13.57 -21.43
N GLU A 446 4.22 -13.53 -20.80
CA GLU A 446 3.06 -14.31 -21.21
C GLU A 446 1.86 -13.38 -21.47
N PHE A 447 1.18 -13.60 -22.61
CA PHE A 447 -0.11 -12.95 -22.85
C PHE A 447 -1.22 -13.68 -22.10
N VAL A 448 -1.90 -12.99 -21.19
CA VAL A 448 -2.95 -13.58 -20.35
C VAL A 448 -4.27 -12.84 -20.49
N SER A 449 -5.40 -13.52 -20.27
CA SER A 449 -6.71 -12.86 -20.30
C SER A 449 -6.87 -11.85 -19.16
N GLU A 450 -6.27 -12.14 -18.02
CA GLU A 450 -6.35 -11.34 -16.80
C GLU A 450 -5.03 -11.48 -16.03
N VAL A 451 -4.45 -10.35 -15.62
CA VAL A 451 -3.23 -10.31 -14.79
C VAL A 451 -3.64 -10.28 -13.33
N LYS A 452 -3.16 -11.25 -12.53
CA LYS A 452 -3.39 -11.25 -11.07
C LYS A 452 -2.37 -10.32 -10.41
N LYS A 453 -2.86 -9.33 -9.67
CA LYS A 453 -2.06 -8.18 -9.21
C LYS A 453 -1.56 -8.30 -7.77
N ASP A 454 -2.14 -9.17 -6.96
CA ASP A 454 -1.66 -9.47 -5.62
C ASP A 454 -1.34 -10.97 -5.47
N TRP A 455 -0.60 -11.31 -4.42
CA TRP A 455 -0.13 -12.67 -4.19
C TRP A 455 -1.25 -13.64 -3.82
N ASN A 456 -2.33 -13.18 -3.17
CA ASN A 456 -3.45 -14.04 -2.82
C ASN A 456 -4.26 -14.45 -4.05
N ASP A 457 -4.48 -13.51 -4.96
CA ASP A 457 -5.15 -13.78 -6.23
C ASP A 457 -4.30 -14.63 -7.16
N GLN A 458 -2.98 -14.45 -7.15
CA GLN A 458 -2.07 -15.35 -7.86
C GLN A 458 -2.09 -16.77 -7.28
N TRP A 459 -2.09 -16.91 -5.95
CA TRP A 459 -2.20 -18.22 -5.29
C TRP A 459 -3.50 -18.95 -5.64
N LYS A 460 -4.64 -18.25 -5.57
CA LYS A 460 -5.95 -18.80 -5.99
C LYS A 460 -5.93 -19.25 -7.45
N HIS A 461 -5.30 -18.45 -8.32
CA HIS A 461 -5.19 -18.79 -9.73
C HIS A 461 -4.38 -20.07 -9.94
N GLU A 462 -3.23 -20.22 -9.29
CA GLU A 462 -2.41 -21.43 -9.43
C GLU A 462 -3.14 -22.68 -8.93
N ILE A 463 -3.90 -22.60 -7.82
CA ILE A 463 -4.76 -23.71 -7.38
C ILE A 463 -5.73 -24.13 -8.48
N GLN A 464 -6.39 -23.16 -9.11
CA GLN A 464 -7.34 -23.43 -10.19
C GLN A 464 -6.64 -24.10 -11.39
N GLN A 465 -5.44 -23.62 -11.76
CA GLN A 465 -4.67 -24.22 -12.85
C GLN A 465 -4.23 -25.64 -12.53
N GLN A 466 -3.81 -25.92 -11.29
CA GLN A 466 -3.44 -27.28 -10.86
C GLN A 466 -4.62 -28.25 -10.96
N GLU A 467 -5.82 -27.82 -10.55
CA GLU A 467 -7.03 -28.64 -10.67
C GLU A 467 -7.39 -28.91 -12.14
N ILE A 468 -7.30 -27.91 -13.02
CA ILE A 468 -7.50 -28.08 -14.47
C ILE A 468 -6.47 -29.07 -15.04
N ARG A 469 -5.18 -28.94 -14.68
CA ARG A 469 -4.11 -29.85 -15.13
C ARG A 469 -4.39 -31.28 -14.66
N LYS A 470 -4.86 -31.47 -13.43
CA LYS A 470 -5.24 -32.77 -12.87
C LYS A 470 -6.41 -33.42 -13.61
N GLN A 471 -7.47 -32.64 -13.89
CA GLN A 471 -8.62 -33.11 -14.65
C GLN A 471 -8.24 -33.50 -16.08
N LYS A 472 -7.41 -32.70 -16.77
CA LYS A 472 -6.89 -33.03 -18.10
C LYS A 472 -6.07 -34.33 -18.10
N ARG A 473 -5.19 -34.53 -17.10
CA ARG A 473 -4.42 -35.79 -16.95
C ARG A 473 -5.35 -36.99 -16.73
N ALA A 474 -6.38 -36.85 -15.92
CA ALA A 474 -7.37 -37.91 -15.68
C ALA A 474 -8.15 -38.26 -16.96
N MET A 475 -8.56 -37.26 -17.75
CA MET A 475 -9.25 -37.47 -19.03
C MET A 475 -8.35 -38.19 -20.05
N LEU A 476 -7.11 -37.73 -20.24
CA LEU A 476 -6.15 -38.37 -21.15
C LEU A 476 -5.89 -39.83 -20.79
N PHE A 477 -5.79 -40.13 -19.49
CA PHE A 477 -5.61 -41.49 -18.99
C PHE A 477 -6.85 -42.39 -19.19
N GLN A 478 -8.06 -41.82 -19.17
CA GLN A 478 -9.27 -42.58 -19.49
C GLN A 478 -9.38 -42.84 -21.00
N GLN A 479 -9.00 -41.87 -21.84
CA GLN A 479 -9.00 -42.01 -23.30
C GLN A 479 -7.97 -43.06 -23.76
N SER A 480 -6.77 -43.11 -23.16
CA SER A 480 -5.77 -44.11 -23.50
C SER A 480 -6.26 -45.53 -23.19
N ARG A 481 -6.92 -45.75 -22.04
CA ARG A 481 -7.52 -47.06 -21.70
C ARG A 481 -8.69 -47.48 -22.60
N GLN A 482 -9.37 -46.52 -23.23
CA GLN A 482 -10.44 -46.80 -24.19
C GLN A 482 -9.90 -47.14 -25.58
N GLN A 483 -8.69 -46.66 -25.93
CA GLN A 483 -8.01 -47.01 -27.19
C GLN A 483 -7.25 -48.35 -27.11
N GLU A 484 -6.89 -48.79 -25.91
CA GLU A 484 -6.26 -50.11 -25.65
C GLU A 484 -7.28 -51.27 -25.54
N ARG A 485 -8.58 -50.97 -25.56
CA ARG A 485 -9.69 -51.94 -25.58
C ARG A 485 -10.31 -51.99 -26.96
#